data_AF-A0A972MNU1-F1
#
_entry.id   AF-A0A972MNU1-F1
#
_cell.length_a   1.000
_cell.length_b   1.000
_cell.length_c   1.000
_cell.angle_alpha   90.00
_cell.angle_beta   90.00
_cell.angle_gamma   90.00
#
_symmetry.space_group_name_H-M   'P 1'
#
loop_
_entity.id
_entity.type
_entity.pdbx_description
1 polymer ?
#
loop_
_entity_poly.entity_id
_entity_poly.type
_entity_poly.pdbx_seq_one_letter_code
_entity_poly.pdbx_strand_id
1 'polypeptide(L)'
;MDQLFTMSLHTHTLTVILLILSQIGFFWIKKEPDFILFVRKVKTLYLVQTILYAMVVFTGLLMMAVTKFELWSIKVVLMIFLALVILVHQILLYKRLRPIRSDEKSLQEEYKRWASKVFGAEIAAELALFVMAFLLG
;
A
#
# COMPACT_ATOMS: atom_id res chain seq x y z
N MET A 1 21.81 -18.95 -7.27
CA MET A 1 20.42 -18.49 -7.06
C MET A 1 19.70 -18.57 -8.38
N ASP A 2 18.48 -19.11 -8.40
CA ASP A 2 17.66 -19.18 -9.61
C ASP A 2 17.43 -17.79 -10.21
N GLN A 3 17.58 -17.66 -11.53
CA GLN A 3 17.35 -16.40 -12.25
C GLN A 3 15.95 -15.83 -11.99
N LEU A 4 14.95 -16.72 -11.88
CA LEU A 4 13.57 -16.38 -11.52
C LEU A 4 13.44 -15.77 -10.12
N PHE A 5 14.20 -16.28 -9.15
CA PHE A 5 14.20 -15.76 -7.78
C PHE A 5 14.78 -14.34 -7.75
N THR A 6 15.93 -14.13 -8.37
CA THR A 6 16.58 -12.81 -8.42
C THR A 6 15.72 -11.77 -9.13
N MET A 7 15.13 -12.12 -10.28
CA MET A 7 14.20 -11.22 -10.98
C MET A 7 12.98 -10.88 -10.10
N SER A 8 12.38 -11.88 -9.45
CA SER A 8 11.22 -11.68 -8.59
C SER A 8 11.55 -10.78 -7.40
N LEU A 9 12.73 -10.92 -6.80
CA LEU A 9 13.19 -10.07 -5.71
C LEU A 9 13.33 -8.60 -6.13
N HIS A 10 13.94 -8.35 -7.30
CA HIS A 10 14.06 -6.99 -7.84
C HIS A 10 12.69 -6.39 -8.16
N THR A 11 11.82 -7.14 -8.84
CA THR A 11 10.45 -6.69 -9.15
C THR A 11 9.65 -6.43 -7.89
N HIS A 12 9.73 -7.31 -6.88
CA HIS A 12 9.06 -7.12 -5.59
C HIS A 12 9.52 -5.82 -4.93
N THR A 13 10.83 -5.63 -4.82
CA THR A 13 11.43 -4.44 -4.18
C THR A 13 11.02 -3.15 -4.88
N LEU A 14 11.10 -3.12 -6.21
CA LEU A 14 10.66 -1.98 -7.01
C LEU A 14 9.18 -1.68 -6.79
N THR A 15 8.34 -2.71 -6.78
CA THR A 15 6.89 -2.54 -6.64
C THR A 15 6.52 -2.02 -5.25
N VAL A 16 7.20 -2.48 -4.18
CA VAL A 16 7.02 -1.94 -2.83
C VAL A 16 7.38 -0.45 -2.78
N ILE A 17 8.49 -0.04 -3.40
CA ILE A 17 8.88 1.37 -3.48
C ILE A 17 7.81 2.20 -4.21
N LEU A 18 7.29 1.69 -5.34
CA LEU A 18 6.22 2.36 -6.07
C LEU A 18 4.92 2.44 -5.27
N LEU A 19 4.60 1.42 -4.47
CA LEU A 19 3.44 1.42 -3.58
C LEU A 19 3.57 2.54 -2.53
N ILE A 20 4.71 2.63 -1.83
CA ILE A 20 5.02 3.71 -0.89
C ILE A 20 4.89 5.09 -1.56
N LEU A 21 5.50 5.27 -2.74
CA LEU A 21 5.44 6.53 -3.48
C LEU A 21 4.00 6.92 -3.85
N SER A 22 3.17 5.95 -4.23
CA SER A 22 1.77 6.20 -4.52
C SER A 22 1.00 6.63 -3.26
N GLN A 23 1.26 6.03 -2.10
CA GLN A 23 0.67 6.45 -0.82
C GLN A 23 1.10 7.87 -0.45
N ILE A 24 2.35 8.25 -0.68
CA ILE A 24 2.83 9.63 -0.54
C ILE A 24 2.06 10.58 -1.48
N GLY A 25 1.72 10.11 -2.68
CA GLY A 25 0.87 10.82 -3.65
C GLY A 25 -0.47 11.31 -3.07
N PHE A 26 -1.04 10.60 -2.08
CA PHE A 26 -2.26 11.04 -1.40
C PHE A 26 -2.10 12.41 -0.71
N PHE A 27 -0.93 12.70 -0.14
CA PHE A 27 -0.66 13.96 0.57
C PHE A 27 -0.64 15.18 -0.37
N TRP A 28 -0.43 14.95 -1.66
CA TRP A 28 -0.60 15.95 -2.70
C TRP A 28 -2.08 16.10 -3.09
N ILE A 29 -2.77 14.97 -3.30
CA ILE A 29 -4.19 14.96 -3.70
C ILE A 29 -5.10 15.58 -2.64
N LYS A 30 -4.83 15.36 -1.33
CA LYS A 30 -5.68 15.89 -0.25
C LYS A 30 -5.80 17.41 -0.21
N LYS A 31 -4.84 18.13 -0.81
CA LYS A 31 -4.83 19.60 -0.90
C LYS A 31 -5.82 20.14 -1.93
N GLU A 32 -6.44 19.28 -2.72
CA GLU A 32 -7.44 19.66 -3.71
C GLU A 32 -8.69 20.29 -3.02
N PRO A 33 -9.05 21.55 -3.36
CA PRO A 33 -10.23 22.21 -2.80
C PRO A 33 -11.55 21.68 -3.39
N ASP A 34 -11.56 21.30 -4.67
CA ASP A 34 -12.74 20.73 -5.32
C ASP A 34 -12.91 19.26 -4.91
N PHE A 35 -13.99 18.96 -4.19
CA PHE A 35 -14.26 17.60 -3.72
C PHE A 35 -14.51 16.59 -4.85
N ILE A 36 -15.13 17.01 -5.95
CA ILE A 36 -15.39 16.12 -7.10
C ILE A 36 -14.05 15.75 -7.75
N LEU A 37 -13.16 16.74 -7.92
CA LEU A 37 -11.83 16.51 -8.46
C LEU A 37 -10.98 15.67 -7.50
N PHE A 38 -11.07 15.92 -6.20
CA PHE A 38 -10.43 15.11 -5.16
C PHE A 38 -10.86 13.65 -5.26
N VAL A 39 -12.17 13.37 -5.28
CA VAL A 39 -12.70 12.00 -5.39
C VAL A 39 -12.21 11.31 -6.66
N ARG A 40 -12.18 12.02 -7.80
CA ARG A 40 -11.67 11.47 -9.06
C ARG A 40 -10.19 11.09 -8.94
N LYS A 41 -9.35 11.99 -8.42
CA LYS A 41 -7.91 11.74 -8.22
C LYS A 41 -7.66 10.60 -7.24
N VAL A 42 -8.42 10.54 -6.14
CA VAL A 42 -8.32 9.46 -5.14
C VAL A 42 -8.75 8.11 -5.73
N LYS A 43 -9.81 8.04 -6.54
CA LYS A 43 -10.21 6.81 -7.22
C LYS A 43 -9.12 6.29 -8.16
N THR A 44 -8.50 7.17 -8.94
CA THR A 44 -7.35 6.80 -9.78
C THR A 44 -6.18 6.31 -8.93
N LEU A 45 -5.89 6.98 -7.81
CA LEU A 45 -4.85 6.55 -6.90
C LEU A 45 -5.12 5.14 -6.34
N TYR A 46 -6.36 4.85 -5.94
CA TYR A 46 -6.75 3.53 -5.43
C TYR A 46 -6.62 2.45 -6.48
N LEU A 47 -6.96 2.74 -7.73
CA LEU A 47 -6.72 1.79 -8.82
C LEU A 47 -5.23 1.47 -8.96
N VAL A 48 -4.38 2.49 -9.00
CA VAL A 48 -2.92 2.32 -9.08
C VAL A 48 -2.40 1.52 -7.88
N GLN A 49 -2.82 1.88 -6.67
CA GLN A 49 -2.43 1.20 -5.44
C GLN A 49 -2.89 -0.27 -5.40
N THR A 50 -4.07 -0.58 -5.93
CA THR A 50 -4.58 -1.96 -5.99
C THR A 50 -3.71 -2.81 -6.93
N ILE A 51 -3.32 -2.26 -8.08
CA ILE A 51 -2.43 -2.94 -9.04
C ILE A 51 -1.05 -3.18 -8.42
N LEU A 52 -0.45 -2.14 -7.82
CA LEU A 52 0.85 -2.25 -7.17
C LEU A 52 0.81 -3.25 -6.01
N TYR A 53 -0.22 -3.18 -5.17
CA TYR A 53 -0.44 -4.14 -4.09
C TYR A 53 -0.53 -5.58 -4.61
N ALA A 54 -1.32 -5.82 -5.66
CA ALA A 54 -1.45 -7.14 -6.27
C ALA A 54 -0.09 -7.66 -6.79
N MET A 55 0.73 -6.78 -7.38
CA MET A 55 2.08 -7.12 -7.82
C MET A 55 3.01 -7.46 -6.64
N VAL A 56 2.95 -6.72 -5.53
CA VAL A 56 3.71 -7.03 -4.31
C VAL A 56 3.34 -8.41 -3.76
N VAL A 57 2.05 -8.69 -3.63
CA VAL A 57 1.56 -9.99 -3.13
C VAL A 57 1.96 -11.12 -4.08
N PHE A 58 1.76 -10.94 -5.39
CA PHE A 58 2.07 -11.96 -6.39
C PHE A 58 3.56 -12.31 -6.42
N THR A 59 4.44 -11.30 -6.44
CA THR A 59 5.89 -11.52 -6.43
C THR A 59 6.37 -12.13 -5.11
N GLY A 60 5.75 -11.75 -3.97
CA GLY A 60 6.01 -12.37 -2.67
C GLY A 60 5.67 -13.86 -2.66
N LEU A 61 4.49 -14.21 -3.18
CA LEU A 61 4.05 -15.61 -3.32
C LEU A 61 4.97 -16.41 -4.26
N LEU A 62 5.44 -15.81 -5.35
CA LEU A 62 6.37 -16.47 -6.28
C LEU A 62 7.70 -16.79 -5.59
N MET A 63 8.27 -15.84 -4.85
CA MET A 63 9.49 -16.07 -4.07
C MET A 63 9.31 -17.17 -3.02
N MET A 64 8.16 -17.20 -2.33
CA MET A 64 7.83 -18.28 -1.39
C MET A 64 7.70 -19.65 -2.10
N ALA A 65 7.07 -19.70 -3.26
CA ALA A 65 6.90 -20.93 -4.02
C ALA A 65 8.23 -21.49 -4.56
N VAL A 66 9.10 -20.62 -5.10
CA VAL A 66 10.43 -21.00 -5.60
C VAL A 66 11.31 -21.52 -4.46
N THR A 67 11.16 -20.97 -3.26
CA THR A 67 11.85 -21.45 -2.05
C THR A 67 11.13 -22.61 -1.36
N LYS A 68 10.15 -23.25 -2.02
CA LYS A 68 9.36 -24.38 -1.50
C LYS A 68 8.74 -24.12 -0.12
N PHE A 69 8.43 -22.86 0.17
CA PHE A 69 7.92 -22.41 1.47
C PHE A 69 8.86 -22.73 2.65
N GLU A 70 10.15 -22.97 2.39
CA GLU A 70 11.15 -23.21 3.44
C GLU A 70 11.50 -21.91 4.18
N LEU A 71 11.18 -20.75 3.59
CA LEU A 71 11.38 -19.41 4.16
C LEU A 71 10.28 -19.01 5.19
N TRP A 72 9.95 -19.87 6.15
CA TRP A 72 9.16 -19.48 7.34
C TRP A 72 10.01 -18.68 8.33
N SER A 73 10.55 -17.55 7.87
CA SER A 73 11.24 -16.59 8.72
C SER A 73 10.24 -15.59 9.30
N ILE A 74 10.59 -15.02 10.45
CA ILE A 74 9.79 -13.95 11.07
C ILE A 74 9.53 -12.78 10.10
N LYS A 75 10.45 -12.54 9.15
CA LYS A 75 10.31 -11.51 8.10
C LYS A 75 9.11 -11.78 7.20
N VAL A 76 8.97 -13.02 6.71
CA VAL A 76 7.89 -13.41 5.80
C VAL A 76 6.53 -13.32 6.50
N VAL A 77 6.46 -13.73 7.77
CA VAL A 77 5.23 -13.59 8.58
C VAL A 77 4.84 -12.12 8.73
N LEU A 78 5.79 -11.23 9.05
CA LEU A 78 5.51 -9.80 9.16
C LEU A 78 5.09 -9.17 7.82
N MET A 79 5.67 -9.61 6.69
CA MET A 79 5.27 -9.15 5.36
C MET A 79 3.84 -9.57 5.01
N ILE A 80 3.46 -10.82 5.29
CA ILE A 80 2.09 -11.30 5.09
C ILE A 80 1.11 -10.52 5.97
N PHE A 81 1.46 -10.32 7.24
CA PHE A 81 0.64 -9.52 8.16
C PHE A 81 0.46 -8.09 7.65
N LEU A 82 1.53 -7.42 7.21
CA LEU A 82 1.43 -6.08 6.66
C LEU A 82 0.57 -6.04 5.39
N ALA A 83 0.72 -7.03 4.50
CA ALA A 83 -0.10 -7.11 3.29
C ALA A 83 -1.60 -7.22 3.63
N LEU A 84 -1.97 -7.97 4.67
CA LEU A 84 -3.37 -8.04 5.15
C LEU A 84 -3.84 -6.70 5.73
N VAL A 85 -3.00 -6.01 6.50
CA VAL A 85 -3.32 -4.70 7.07
C VAL A 85 -3.59 -3.67 5.96
N ILE A 86 -2.71 -3.60 4.95
CA ILE A 86 -2.88 -2.70 3.79
C ILE A 86 -4.20 -3.02 3.06
N LEU A 87 -4.52 -4.29 2.84
CA LEU A 87 -5.77 -4.69 2.19
C LEU A 87 -7.01 -4.21 2.97
N VAL A 88 -7.00 -4.41 4.29
CA VAL A 88 -8.10 -3.96 5.17
C VAL A 88 -8.24 -2.44 5.11
N HIS A 89 -7.14 -1.70 5.19
CA HIS A 89 -7.14 -0.26 5.08
C HIS A 89 -7.65 0.24 3.73
N GLN A 90 -7.24 -0.37 2.61
CA GLN A 90 -7.75 -0.02 1.28
C GLN A 90 -9.28 -0.18 1.20
N ILE A 91 -9.81 -1.29 1.73
CA ILE A 91 -11.27 -1.51 1.80
C ILE A 91 -11.94 -0.44 2.66
N LEU A 92 -11.38 -0.10 3.82
CA LEU A 92 -11.93 0.92 4.72
C LEU A 92 -11.89 2.32 4.11
N LEU A 93 -10.79 2.68 3.44
CA LEU A 93 -10.62 3.94 2.72
C LEU A 93 -11.72 4.12 1.67
N TYR A 94 -11.92 3.11 0.83
CA TYR A 94 -12.98 3.14 -0.17
C TYR A 94 -14.38 3.23 0.46
N LYS A 95 -14.66 2.39 1.47
CA LYS A 95 -15.96 2.36 2.14
C LYS A 95 -16.31 3.69 2.80
N ARG A 96 -15.33 4.38 3.41
CA ARG A 96 -15.58 5.66 4.10
C ARG A 96 -15.70 6.84 3.13
N LEU A 97 -15.05 6.79 1.96
CA LEU A 97 -15.19 7.83 0.93
C LEU A 97 -16.55 7.80 0.24
N ARG A 98 -17.03 6.60 -0.08
CA ARG A 98 -18.21 6.36 -0.94
C ARG A 98 -19.48 7.15 -0.53
N PRO A 99 -19.87 7.25 0.75
CA PRO A 99 -21.13 7.90 1.12
C PRO A 99 -21.05 9.44 1.18
N ILE A 100 -19.86 10.03 1.14
CA ILE A 100 -19.67 11.47 1.36
C ILE A 100 -20.13 12.24 0.13
N ARG A 101 -21.04 13.20 0.33
CA ARG A 101 -21.55 14.07 -0.73
C ARG A 101 -20.72 15.34 -0.89
N SER A 102 -20.88 16.00 -2.04
CA SER A 102 -20.14 17.23 -2.37
C SER A 102 -20.51 18.44 -1.50
N ASP A 103 -21.69 18.44 -0.89
CA ASP A 103 -22.19 19.47 0.00
C ASP A 103 -21.72 19.29 1.47
N GLU A 104 -21.24 18.11 1.85
CA GLU A 104 -20.92 17.75 3.24
C GLU A 104 -19.48 18.08 3.65
N LYS A 105 -19.10 19.37 3.65
CA LYS A 105 -17.72 19.83 3.89
C LYS A 105 -17.07 19.27 5.17
N SER A 106 -17.83 19.13 6.25
CA SER A 106 -17.32 18.57 7.51
C SER A 106 -16.83 17.13 7.36
N LEU A 107 -17.64 16.29 6.69
CA LEU A 107 -17.30 14.88 6.45
C LEU A 107 -16.12 14.73 5.48
N GLN A 108 -16.00 15.63 4.50
CA GLN A 108 -14.86 15.65 3.58
C GLN A 108 -13.54 15.92 4.32
N GLU A 109 -13.51 16.90 5.21
CA GLU A 109 -12.31 17.23 6.00
C GLU A 109 -12.01 16.19 7.08
N GLU A 110 -13.03 15.57 7.67
CA GLU A 110 -12.86 14.41 8.55
C GLU A 110 -12.22 13.24 7.79
N TYR A 111 -12.72 12.93 6.59
CA TYR A 111 -12.17 11.89 5.73
C TYR A 111 -10.71 12.15 5.37
N LYS A 112 -10.37 13.36 4.90
CA LYS A 112 -8.99 13.73 4.53
C LYS A 112 -8.03 13.57 5.71
N ARG A 113 -8.45 13.98 6.92
CA ARG A 113 -7.65 13.83 8.14
C ARG A 113 -7.46 12.37 8.52
N TRP A 114 -8.53 11.58 8.51
CA TRP A 114 -8.45 10.16 8.82
C TRP A 114 -7.62 9.39 7.80
N ALA A 115 -7.86 9.57 6.50
CA ALA A 115 -7.09 8.94 5.43
C ALA A 115 -5.61 9.32 5.48
N SER A 116 -5.27 10.55 5.86
CA SER A 116 -3.87 10.95 6.08
C SER A 116 -3.18 10.13 7.18
N LYS A 117 -3.91 9.79 8.26
CA LYS A 117 -3.37 8.96 9.34
C LYS A 117 -3.17 7.51 8.87
N VAL A 118 -4.13 6.98 8.11
CA VAL A 118 -4.03 5.62 7.55
C VAL A 118 -2.83 5.52 6.62
N PHE A 119 -2.72 6.40 5.62
CA PHE A 119 -1.57 6.40 4.71
C PHE A 119 -0.24 6.66 5.43
N GLY A 120 -0.22 7.54 6.43
CA GLY A 120 0.98 7.75 7.25
C GLY A 120 1.41 6.48 8.00
N ALA A 121 0.45 5.73 8.55
CA ALA A 121 0.71 4.48 9.24
C ALA A 121 1.18 3.37 8.29
N GLU A 122 0.60 3.26 7.09
CA GLU A 122 1.02 2.30 6.06
C GLU A 122 2.46 2.55 5.64
N ILE A 123 2.80 3.79 5.26
CA ILE A 123 4.15 4.19 4.86
C ILE A 123 5.15 3.87 5.99
N ALA A 124 4.81 4.20 7.23
CA ALA A 124 5.68 3.94 8.37
C ALA A 124 5.93 2.43 8.58
N ALA A 125 4.89 1.60 8.44
CA ALA A 125 5.01 0.15 8.58
C ALA A 125 5.81 -0.49 7.43
N GLU A 126 5.59 -0.05 6.19
CA GLU A 126 6.34 -0.50 5.01
C GLU A 126 7.83 -0.12 5.12
N LEU A 127 8.14 1.11 5.55
CA LEU A 127 9.51 1.54 5.78
C LEU A 127 10.18 0.79 6.93
N ALA A 128 9.46 0.53 8.03
CA ALA A 128 9.98 -0.26 9.14
C ALA A 128 10.36 -1.68 8.70
N LEU A 129 9.50 -2.32 7.89
CA LEU A 129 9.81 -3.62 7.29
C LEU A 129 10.99 -3.57 6.33
N PHE A 130 11.08 -2.52 5.50
CA PHE A 130 12.19 -2.35 4.58
C PHE A 130 13.53 -2.22 5.32
N VAL A 131 13.57 -1.42 6.39
CA VAL A 131 14.75 -1.26 7.24
C VAL A 131 15.08 -2.57 7.98
N MET A 132 14.09 -3.27 8.54
CA MET A 132 14.31 -4.57 9.17
C MET A 132 14.86 -5.61 8.19
N ALA A 133 14.41 -5.60 6.94
CA ALA A 133 14.92 -6.49 5.91
C ALA A 133 16.41 -6.24 5.63
N PHE A 134 16.84 -4.98 5.63
CA PHE A 134 18.23 -4.58 5.43
C PHE A 134 19.12 -4.85 6.65
N LEU A 135 18.65 -4.58 7.87
CA LEU A 135 19.45 -4.75 9.11
C LEU A 135 19.65 -6.21 9.52
N LEU A 136 18.75 -7.10 9.11
CA LEU A 136 18.77 -8.52 9.44
C LEU A 136 19.22 -9.39 8.26
N GLY A 137 19.68 -8.79 7.16
CA GLY A 137 20.22 -9.47 5.98
C GLY A 137 21.74 -9.54 6.03
#